data_AF-A0A7J8XV58-F1
#
_entry.id   AF-A0A7J8XV58-F1
#
_cell.length_a   1.000
_cell.length_b   1.000
_cell.length_c   1.000
_cell.angle_alpha   90.00
_cell.angle_beta   90.00
_cell.angle_gamma   90.00
#
_symmetry.space_group_name_H-M   'P 1'
#
loop_
_entity.id
_entity.type
_entity.pdbx_description
1 polymer ?
#
loop_
_entity_poly.entity_id
_entity_poly.type
_entity_poly.pdbx_seq_one_letter_code
_entity_poly.pdbx_strand_id
1 'polypeptide(L)'
;MDRSVKHMLKLIEEDGDSFMKKAEMYYQKRPELVSHVEEFYRVYRSLAERYDHLTGELRKNIPSDLQSQGSDVSDIASDLPPIWPSSDQRLSRRKSGPRAAGFSVFLGSGGSGSDMYQKEEDESSTRTDYESESDDSSVNNYSVLSGNGSDQGVSRKMVELELELHEMKQKLRMLEEENTDGSVRGAKSNNSELLARIREYEEKLEFSNRRIQLSEEKITWLRTELQKYKPLEAADLESSEEESVKMHKTEQIEVNQALDLQNKIGIMEKENEHADGKLQALVEELSITKEMLQASEKEIASLKFEKKQSSEKFQKLQGQLDTAQREIITWKSKLNTERREVSKLQERIAMLKNSLSDRDHEIRDLKIAVSDAEQKIFPEKAHIKAEISKLLEGRIFLEQQLRDWEARGRSLEEEIRKAVNEKRESEERLRSEIEHLRLEIAERSDCIKVLNENIETLKSERDELKIKINSLKAEISCRDNQIVQMDKHLQDLHMEHVKLIASAEEAHKSVEELQSKAKELEDVIERQRIMILEGAEEKREAIRQLCFSLDHYRDGYHWLRQAFMGQKRVPVLTT
;
A
#
# COMPACT_ATOMS: atom_id res chain seq x y z
N MET A 1 -4.12 -21.06 -12.05
CA MET A 1 -3.64 -20.09 -11.05
C MET A 1 -3.55 -20.76 -9.69
N ASP A 2 -4.57 -20.65 -8.83
CA ASP A 2 -4.56 -20.94 -7.39
C ASP A 2 -3.97 -22.30 -7.00
N ARG A 3 -4.30 -23.36 -7.74
CA ARG A 3 -3.77 -24.71 -7.47
C ARG A 3 -2.23 -24.75 -7.59
N SER A 4 -1.66 -24.07 -8.57
CA SER A 4 -0.20 -23.96 -8.75
C SER A 4 0.43 -23.08 -7.67
N VAL A 5 -0.19 -21.95 -7.30
CA VAL A 5 0.27 -21.11 -6.17
C VAL A 5 0.33 -21.92 -4.87
N LYS A 6 -0.70 -22.72 -4.59
CA LYS A 6 -0.74 -23.61 -3.41
C LYS A 6 0.25 -24.79 -3.46
N HIS A 7 0.84 -25.12 -4.62
CA HIS A 7 1.96 -26.07 -4.70
C HIS A 7 3.31 -25.34 -4.54
N MET A 8 3.46 -24.15 -5.13
CA MET A 8 4.67 -23.34 -4.95
C MET A 8 4.89 -22.92 -3.50
N LEU A 9 3.84 -22.56 -2.76
CA LEU A 9 3.93 -22.27 -1.31
C LEU A 9 4.38 -23.50 -0.50
N LYS A 10 3.84 -24.69 -0.79
CA LYS A 10 4.26 -25.93 -0.13
C LYS A 10 5.74 -26.29 -0.34
N LEU A 11 6.33 -25.88 -1.46
CA LEU A 11 7.77 -26.05 -1.72
C LEU A 11 8.66 -25.04 -0.96
N ILE A 12 8.06 -24.16 -0.16
CA ILE A 12 8.74 -23.10 0.62
C ILE A 12 8.41 -23.22 2.13
N GLU A 13 7.19 -23.68 2.46
CA GLU A 13 6.66 -23.77 3.83
C GLU A 13 7.10 -25.01 4.61
N GLU A 14 7.92 -25.90 4.05
CA GLU A 14 8.29 -27.18 4.69
C GLU A 14 9.23 -26.99 5.91
N ASP A 15 8.92 -27.69 7.00
CA ASP A 15 9.55 -27.49 8.32
C ASP A 15 10.91 -28.18 8.44
N GLY A 16 11.98 -27.39 8.29
CA GLY A 16 13.33 -27.79 8.73
C GLY A 16 13.56 -27.43 10.19
N ASP A 17 13.75 -28.43 11.06
CA ASP A 17 13.97 -28.28 12.51
C ASP A 17 15.21 -27.44 12.87
N SER A 18 16.08 -27.17 11.90
CA SER A 18 17.21 -26.24 12.02
C SER A 18 17.35 -25.39 10.75
N PHE A 19 17.92 -24.19 10.90
CA PHE A 19 18.18 -23.28 9.79
C PHE A 19 19.01 -23.92 8.67
N MET A 20 20.01 -24.73 9.03
CA MET A 20 20.86 -25.46 8.09
C MET A 20 20.04 -26.47 7.26
N LYS A 21 19.18 -27.27 7.93
CA LYS A 21 18.28 -28.23 7.27
C LYS A 21 17.27 -27.52 6.36
N LYS A 22 16.75 -26.35 6.78
CA LYS A 22 15.82 -25.54 5.97
C LYS A 22 16.52 -24.95 4.73
N ALA A 23 17.76 -24.50 4.85
CA ALA A 23 18.56 -24.02 3.71
C ALA A 23 18.88 -25.15 2.72
N GLU A 24 19.26 -26.34 3.21
CA GLU A 24 19.51 -27.51 2.38
C GLU A 24 18.25 -27.95 1.61
N MET A 25 17.12 -28.11 2.31
CA MET A 25 15.82 -28.44 1.70
C MET A 25 15.42 -27.40 0.64
N TYR A 26 15.60 -26.11 0.91
CA TYR A 26 15.35 -25.05 -0.07
C TYR A 26 16.20 -25.22 -1.34
N TYR A 27 17.50 -25.51 -1.23
CA TYR A 27 18.34 -25.76 -2.40
C TYR A 27 17.96 -27.04 -3.16
N GLN A 28 17.53 -28.10 -2.47
CA GLN A 28 17.00 -29.32 -3.08
C GLN A 28 15.66 -29.08 -3.82
N LYS A 29 14.76 -28.24 -3.25
CA LYS A 29 13.43 -27.94 -3.82
C LYS A 29 13.40 -26.79 -4.82
N ARG A 30 14.45 -25.97 -4.88
CA ARG A 30 14.57 -24.84 -5.82
C ARG A 30 14.33 -25.23 -7.31
N PRO A 31 14.79 -26.37 -7.85
CA PRO A 31 14.50 -26.76 -9.23
C PRO A 31 13.01 -27.07 -9.47
N GLU A 32 12.37 -27.78 -8.54
CA GLU A 32 10.93 -28.07 -8.59
C GLU A 32 10.11 -26.76 -8.55
N LEU A 33 10.49 -25.83 -7.68
CA LEU A 33 9.85 -24.52 -7.55
C LEU A 33 10.01 -23.66 -8.82
N VAL A 34 11.20 -23.60 -9.40
CA VAL A 34 11.45 -22.88 -10.66
C VAL A 34 10.59 -23.44 -11.80
N SER A 35 10.46 -24.77 -11.92
CA SER A 35 9.60 -25.40 -12.92
C SER A 35 8.13 -24.97 -12.78
N HIS A 36 7.59 -24.98 -11.56
CA HIS A 36 6.22 -24.53 -11.29
C HIS A 36 6.02 -23.03 -11.60
N VAL A 37 7.03 -22.18 -11.36
CA VAL A 37 7.00 -20.75 -11.72
C VAL A 37 6.99 -20.56 -13.25
N GLU A 38 7.79 -21.32 -14.00
CA GLU A 38 7.77 -21.29 -15.46
C GLU A 38 6.42 -21.73 -16.05
N GLU A 39 5.84 -22.82 -15.53
CA GLU A 39 4.50 -23.26 -15.94
C GLU A 39 3.42 -22.22 -15.62
N PHE A 40 3.45 -21.65 -14.42
CA PHE A 40 2.54 -20.58 -14.02
C PHE A 40 2.65 -19.37 -14.95
N TYR A 41 3.87 -18.96 -15.30
CA TYR A 41 4.10 -17.85 -16.23
C TYR A 41 3.62 -18.18 -17.66
N ARG A 42 3.83 -19.40 -18.16
CA ARG A 42 3.29 -19.85 -19.46
C ARG A 42 1.76 -19.81 -19.49
N VAL A 43 1.09 -20.28 -18.43
CA VAL A 43 -0.37 -20.26 -18.30
C VAL A 43 -0.90 -18.82 -18.19
N TYR A 44 -0.27 -17.97 -17.39
CA TYR A 44 -0.60 -16.55 -17.29
C TYR A 44 -0.46 -15.84 -18.64
N ARG A 45 0.64 -16.09 -19.36
CA ARG A 45 0.87 -15.50 -20.68
C ARG A 45 -0.19 -15.93 -21.70
N SER A 46 -0.52 -17.23 -21.76
CA SER A 46 -1.60 -17.74 -22.60
C SER A 46 -2.99 -17.19 -22.23
N LEU A 47 -3.22 -16.80 -20.97
CA LEU A 47 -4.44 -16.12 -20.55
C LEU A 47 -4.47 -14.66 -21.01
N ALA A 48 -3.38 -13.91 -20.80
CA ALA A 48 -3.23 -12.53 -21.27
C ALA A 48 -3.38 -12.43 -22.80
N GLU A 49 -2.71 -13.32 -23.54
CA GLU A 49 -2.80 -13.35 -25.00
C GLU A 49 -4.25 -13.62 -25.47
N ARG A 50 -5.00 -14.51 -24.80
CA ARG A 50 -6.44 -14.69 -25.11
C ARG A 50 -7.31 -13.50 -24.74
N TYR A 51 -6.98 -12.77 -23.68
CA TYR A 51 -7.66 -11.52 -23.32
C TYR A 51 -7.41 -10.41 -24.36
N ASP A 52 -6.19 -10.30 -24.87
CA ASP A 52 -5.85 -9.37 -25.97
C ASP A 52 -6.58 -9.74 -27.26
N HIS A 53 -6.70 -11.03 -27.58
CA HIS A 53 -7.49 -11.49 -28.74
C HIS A 53 -8.98 -11.16 -28.57
N LEU A 54 -9.60 -11.50 -27.43
CA LEU A 54 -11.02 -11.21 -27.16
C LEU A 54 -11.30 -9.69 -27.15
N THR A 55 -10.41 -8.88 -26.57
CA THR A 55 -10.56 -7.42 -26.54
C THR A 55 -10.34 -6.79 -27.92
N GLY A 56 -9.39 -7.34 -28.69
CA GLY A 56 -9.13 -6.95 -30.07
C GLY A 56 -10.23 -7.36 -31.04
N GLU A 57 -10.92 -8.49 -30.79
CA GLU A 57 -12.11 -8.92 -31.53
C GLU A 57 -13.34 -8.11 -31.12
N LEU A 58 -13.54 -7.83 -29.83
CA LEU A 58 -14.63 -6.96 -29.36
C LEU A 58 -14.56 -5.58 -30.02
N ARG A 59 -13.37 -4.97 -30.07
CA ARG A 59 -13.14 -3.69 -30.79
C ARG A 59 -13.39 -3.75 -32.30
N LYS A 60 -13.32 -4.92 -32.93
CA LYS A 60 -13.63 -5.12 -34.37
C LYS A 60 -15.10 -5.44 -34.64
N ASN A 61 -15.83 -5.90 -33.63
CA ASN A 61 -17.25 -6.29 -33.72
C ASN A 61 -18.21 -5.21 -33.20
N ILE A 62 -17.70 -4.07 -32.72
CA ILE A 62 -18.51 -2.84 -32.55
C ILE A 62 -18.82 -2.30 -33.96
N PRO A 63 -20.09 -2.17 -34.36
CA PRO A 63 -20.44 -1.60 -35.66
C PRO A 63 -20.09 -0.12 -35.71
N SER A 64 -19.37 0.31 -36.76
CA SER A 64 -18.92 1.70 -36.95
C SER A 64 -20.06 2.72 -36.97
N ASP A 65 -21.28 2.29 -37.28
CA ASP A 65 -22.45 3.15 -37.47
C ASP A 65 -22.94 3.82 -36.18
N LEU A 66 -22.60 3.29 -35.00
CA LEU A 66 -22.96 3.89 -33.71
C LEU A 66 -21.97 4.97 -33.23
N GLN A 67 -20.85 5.19 -33.95
CA GLN A 67 -19.84 6.20 -33.58
C GLN A 67 -20.03 7.54 -34.31
N SER A 68 -21.15 7.72 -35.03
CA SER A 68 -21.42 8.84 -35.94
C SER A 68 -22.63 9.72 -35.53
N GLN A 69 -23.21 9.51 -34.35
CA GLN A 69 -24.39 10.25 -33.84
C GLN A 69 -24.18 10.67 -32.38
N GLY A 70 -23.39 11.73 -32.18
CA GLY A 70 -23.03 12.21 -30.84
C GLY A 70 -22.31 13.56 -30.79
N SER A 71 -22.47 14.40 -31.83
CA SER A 71 -21.79 15.69 -31.97
C SER A 71 -22.78 16.85 -31.88
N ASP A 72 -23.31 17.13 -30.69
CA ASP A 72 -24.03 18.40 -30.40
C ASP A 72 -24.21 18.67 -28.88
N VAL A 73 -23.10 18.69 -28.14
CA VAL A 73 -22.92 19.65 -27.02
C VAL A 73 -21.45 20.07 -27.00
N SER A 74 -21.18 21.32 -27.35
CA SER A 74 -19.93 21.99 -27.02
C SER A 74 -20.18 22.93 -25.85
N ASP A 75 -19.41 22.81 -24.76
CA ASP A 75 -18.90 24.01 -24.09
C ASP A 75 -17.77 23.73 -23.08
N ILE A 76 -16.91 24.75 -22.91
CA ILE A 76 -15.88 24.94 -21.87
C ILE A 76 -14.55 24.15 -21.98
N ALA A 77 -13.46 24.94 -22.00
CA ALA A 77 -12.06 24.63 -21.67
C ALA A 77 -11.28 23.63 -22.57
N SER A 78 -10.74 24.16 -23.68
CA SER A 78 -9.49 23.64 -24.27
C SER A 78 -8.27 24.23 -23.55
N ASP A 79 -7.24 23.41 -23.29
CA ASP A 79 -5.87 23.64 -23.79
C ASP A 79 -4.84 22.65 -23.21
N LEU A 80 -4.28 21.81 -24.09
CA LEU A 80 -2.85 21.44 -24.25
C LEU A 80 -2.73 20.24 -25.22
N PRO A 81 -1.59 20.04 -25.93
CA PRO A 81 -1.63 19.59 -27.32
C PRO A 81 -1.46 18.08 -27.58
N PRO A 82 -1.99 17.57 -28.71
CA PRO A 82 -1.74 16.21 -29.18
C PRO A 82 -0.41 16.10 -29.95
N ILE A 83 0.50 15.24 -29.48
CA ILE A 83 1.65 14.77 -30.26
C ILE A 83 1.74 13.24 -30.14
N TRP A 84 1.20 12.53 -31.15
CA TRP A 84 1.88 11.44 -31.87
C TRP A 84 1.12 11.18 -33.19
N PRO A 85 1.82 10.95 -34.32
CA PRO A 85 1.18 10.80 -35.62
C PRO A 85 0.58 9.40 -35.81
N SER A 86 -0.47 9.32 -36.63
CA SER A 86 -0.98 8.06 -37.17
C SER A 86 0.11 7.31 -37.95
N SER A 87 0.13 5.98 -37.83
CA SER A 87 1.00 5.09 -38.60
C SER A 87 0.19 3.92 -39.15
N ASP A 88 -0.52 4.18 -40.26
CA ASP A 88 -1.10 3.12 -41.09
C ASP A 88 -0.36 3.05 -42.44
N GLN A 89 0.62 2.14 -42.51
CA GLN A 89 1.05 1.58 -43.80
C GLN A 89 1.85 0.27 -43.67
N ARG A 90 1.25 -0.79 -44.23
CA ARG A 90 1.88 -1.96 -44.89
C ARG A 90 3.05 -2.69 -44.19
N LEU A 91 2.74 -3.92 -43.78
CA LEU A 91 3.47 -5.15 -44.15
C LEU A 91 5.01 -5.08 -44.23
N SER A 92 5.73 -5.48 -43.17
CA SER A 92 6.70 -6.61 -43.22
C SER A 92 7.33 -6.94 -41.86
N ARG A 93 7.85 -8.18 -41.78
CA ARG A 93 8.95 -8.64 -40.92
C ARG A 93 8.74 -8.65 -39.39
N ARG A 94 8.60 -9.87 -38.84
CA ARG A 94 8.74 -10.17 -37.41
C ARG A 94 10.05 -9.61 -36.85
N LYS A 95 10.00 -8.93 -35.69
CA LYS A 95 11.11 -8.80 -34.73
C LYS A 95 10.57 -8.96 -33.31
N SER A 96 11.38 -9.55 -32.43
CA SER A 96 11.09 -9.72 -31.01
C SER A 96 11.17 -8.37 -30.26
N GLY A 97 10.31 -8.17 -29.27
CA GLY A 97 10.41 -7.04 -28.34
C GLY A 97 11.69 -7.09 -27.48
N PRO A 98 12.06 -5.96 -26.84
CA PRO A 98 13.29 -5.87 -26.06
C PRO A 98 13.23 -6.74 -24.79
N ARG A 99 14.25 -7.59 -24.61
CA ARG A 99 14.45 -8.41 -23.40
C ARG A 99 15.12 -7.55 -22.33
N ALA A 100 14.57 -7.55 -21.10
CA ALA A 100 15.15 -6.82 -19.98
C ALA A 100 16.55 -7.36 -19.64
N ALA A 101 17.50 -6.45 -19.37
CA ALA A 101 18.83 -6.79 -18.91
C ALA A 101 18.79 -7.27 -17.44
N GLY A 102 19.52 -8.33 -17.11
CA GLY A 102 19.61 -8.91 -15.75
C GLY A 102 19.61 -10.44 -15.71
N PHE A 103 19.00 -11.11 -16.70
CA PHE A 103 18.89 -12.57 -16.75
C PHE A 103 19.69 -13.19 -17.91
N SER A 104 21.02 -13.21 -17.75
CA SER A 104 21.98 -13.80 -18.69
C SER A 104 22.99 -14.79 -18.07
N VAL A 105 22.97 -14.98 -16.75
CA VAL A 105 24.03 -15.73 -16.02
C VAL A 105 23.65 -17.19 -15.69
N PHE A 106 22.37 -17.58 -15.82
CA PHE A 106 21.87 -18.87 -15.30
C PHE A 106 21.22 -19.81 -16.33
N LEU A 107 21.33 -19.54 -17.64
CA LEU A 107 20.79 -20.40 -18.70
C LEU A 107 21.84 -20.67 -19.77
N GLY A 108 22.63 -21.73 -19.58
CA GLY A 108 23.52 -22.28 -20.61
C GLY A 108 22.70 -22.88 -21.74
N SER A 109 22.61 -22.18 -22.88
CA SER A 109 21.82 -22.59 -24.04
C SER A 109 22.59 -23.62 -24.89
N GLY A 110 22.64 -24.87 -24.43
CA GLY A 110 23.28 -25.96 -25.16
C GLY A 110 22.57 -26.33 -26.47
N GLY A 111 23.36 -26.59 -27.52
CA GLY A 111 22.91 -27.29 -28.73
C GLY A 111 22.86 -26.45 -30.02
N SER A 112 23.96 -26.46 -30.79
CA SER A 112 24.02 -27.07 -32.14
C SER A 112 25.28 -26.62 -32.90
N GLY A 113 25.96 -27.55 -33.58
CA GLY A 113 27.12 -27.29 -34.44
C GLY A 113 28.28 -28.26 -34.24
N SER A 114 28.77 -28.84 -35.33
CA SER A 114 29.93 -29.75 -35.39
C SER A 114 31.23 -28.98 -35.66
N ASP A 115 32.36 -29.38 -35.07
CA ASP A 115 33.36 -30.18 -35.82
C ASP A 115 34.58 -30.70 -35.00
N MET A 116 35.21 -31.73 -35.59
CA MET A 116 36.55 -32.33 -35.42
C MET A 116 37.54 -31.94 -34.28
N TYR A 117 37.99 -33.00 -33.57
CA TYR A 117 39.31 -33.28 -32.94
C TYR A 117 40.35 -32.17 -32.64
N GLN A 118 40.92 -32.16 -31.41
CA GLN A 118 42.20 -32.83 -31.07
C GLN A 118 42.65 -32.61 -29.59
N LYS A 119 43.36 -33.62 -29.03
CA LYS A 119 44.38 -33.64 -27.94
C LYS A 119 44.07 -32.97 -26.57
N GLU A 120 44.20 -33.62 -25.39
CA GLU A 120 45.30 -34.39 -24.72
C GLU A 120 46.13 -33.53 -23.74
N GLU A 121 46.49 -34.10 -22.56
CA GLU A 121 47.45 -33.57 -21.54
C GLU A 121 47.03 -32.24 -20.84
N ASP A 122 47.51 -31.84 -19.65
CA ASP A 122 47.58 -32.46 -18.30
C ASP A 122 47.71 -31.31 -17.24
N GLU A 123 47.84 -31.41 -15.90
CA GLU A 123 48.07 -32.52 -14.96
C GLU A 123 47.46 -32.24 -13.54
N SER A 124 47.35 -33.30 -12.71
CA SER A 124 47.49 -33.37 -11.24
C SER A 124 47.12 -32.25 -10.24
N SER A 125 46.24 -32.65 -9.29
CA SER A 125 46.41 -32.49 -7.81
C SER A 125 46.29 -31.07 -7.17
N THR A 126 46.01 -30.90 -5.87
CA THR A 126 46.02 -31.84 -4.72
C THR A 126 44.92 -31.50 -3.67
N ARG A 127 44.57 -32.47 -2.82
CA ARG A 127 43.97 -32.27 -1.48
C ARG A 127 45.10 -31.91 -0.49
N THR A 128 44.92 -31.54 0.77
CA THR A 128 43.74 -31.41 1.67
C THR A 128 43.65 -29.92 2.14
N ASP A 129 43.20 -29.47 3.32
CA ASP A 129 42.68 -30.08 4.56
C ASP A 129 41.77 -29.10 5.36
N TYR A 130 41.32 -29.54 6.54
CA TYR A 130 40.58 -28.75 7.53
C TYR A 130 41.41 -28.56 8.81
N GLU A 131 41.27 -27.40 9.47
CA GLU A 131 41.42 -27.30 10.93
C GLU A 131 40.19 -26.64 11.56
N SER A 132 40.04 -26.85 12.87
CA SER A 132 38.81 -26.61 13.62
C SER A 132 39.16 -26.20 15.05
N GLU A 133 38.81 -24.99 15.45
CA GLU A 133 38.85 -24.55 16.86
C GLU A 133 37.45 -24.18 17.36
N SER A 134 37.26 -24.26 18.67
CA SER A 134 35.95 -24.32 19.35
C SER A 134 35.71 -23.12 20.30
N ASP A 135 34.78 -23.30 21.23
CA ASP A 135 34.52 -22.50 22.44
C ASP A 135 33.65 -21.25 22.28
N ASP A 136 32.80 -20.85 23.24
CA ASP A 136 32.07 -21.61 24.28
C ASP A 136 30.90 -20.72 24.81
N SER A 137 29.97 -21.29 25.58
CA SER A 137 28.88 -20.64 26.34
C SER A 137 27.77 -19.97 25.51
N SER A 138 26.46 -20.26 25.60
CA SER A 138 25.53 -20.76 26.63
C SER A 138 24.71 -19.67 27.35
N VAL A 139 23.46 -19.49 26.91
CA VAL A 139 22.33 -19.22 27.82
C VAL A 139 21.15 -20.10 27.39
N ASN A 140 20.60 -20.84 28.35
CA ASN A 140 19.39 -21.65 28.18
C ASN A 140 18.20 -20.96 28.85
N ASN A 141 17.01 -21.04 28.25
CA ASN A 141 15.70 -21.33 28.91
C ASN A 141 14.52 -20.82 28.05
N TYR A 142 13.84 -21.73 27.35
CA TYR A 142 12.63 -22.31 27.93
C TYR A 142 12.20 -23.57 27.18
N SER A 143 12.03 -24.67 27.92
CA SER A 143 11.69 -25.96 27.32
C SER A 143 10.20 -26.07 26.97
N VAL A 144 9.96 -26.72 25.83
CA VAL A 144 8.78 -27.53 25.46
C VAL A 144 7.76 -27.76 26.57
N LEU A 145 6.49 -27.41 26.29
CA LEU A 145 5.35 -28.15 26.84
C LEU A 145 4.53 -28.71 25.67
N SER A 146 4.34 -30.03 25.64
CA SER A 146 3.38 -30.69 24.74
C SER A 146 2.00 -30.66 25.39
N GLY A 147 0.97 -30.25 24.65
CA GLY A 147 -0.39 -30.14 25.19
C GLY A 147 -1.39 -29.64 24.16
N ASN A 148 -2.35 -30.48 23.80
CA ASN A 148 -3.33 -30.20 22.77
C ASN A 148 -4.39 -29.19 23.26
N GLY A 149 -4.57 -28.07 22.54
CA GLY A 149 -5.76 -27.21 22.62
C GLY A 149 -5.83 -26.18 23.75
N SER A 150 -5.45 -24.92 23.45
CA SER A 150 -6.28 -23.73 23.77
C SER A 150 -5.71 -22.46 23.15
N ASP A 151 -6.47 -21.86 22.22
CA ASP A 151 -6.11 -20.61 21.53
C ASP A 151 -5.89 -19.45 22.53
N GLN A 152 -6.60 -19.50 23.67
CA GLN A 152 -6.49 -18.57 24.79
C GLN A 152 -5.07 -18.42 25.37
N GLY A 153 -4.20 -19.43 25.22
CA GLY A 153 -2.79 -19.31 25.61
C GLY A 153 -2.01 -18.37 24.69
N VAL A 154 -2.33 -18.34 23.39
CA VAL A 154 -1.78 -17.40 22.42
C VAL A 154 -2.47 -16.05 22.55
N SER A 155 -3.80 -16.00 22.70
CA SER A 155 -4.53 -14.74 22.90
C SER A 155 -4.08 -14.00 24.17
N ARG A 156 -3.79 -14.70 25.27
CA ARG A 156 -3.27 -14.04 26.49
C ARG A 156 -1.88 -13.44 26.25
N LYS A 157 -0.97 -14.19 25.62
CA LYS A 157 0.37 -13.69 25.26
C LYS A 157 0.30 -12.55 24.23
N MET A 158 -0.68 -12.55 23.34
CA MET A 158 -0.96 -11.45 22.42
C MET A 158 -1.38 -10.19 23.20
N VAL A 159 -2.30 -10.30 24.15
CA VAL A 159 -2.68 -9.16 25.02
C VAL A 159 -1.52 -8.70 25.91
N GLU A 160 -0.70 -9.61 26.45
CA GLU A 160 0.51 -9.27 27.22
C GLU A 160 1.53 -8.52 26.36
N LEU A 161 1.81 -8.99 25.14
CA LEU A 161 2.71 -8.33 24.19
C LEU A 161 2.13 -7.01 23.65
N GLU A 162 0.81 -6.90 23.46
CA GLU A 162 0.15 -5.63 23.11
C GLU A 162 0.25 -4.62 24.25
N LEU A 163 0.17 -5.07 25.51
CA LEU A 163 0.37 -4.23 26.69
C LEU A 163 1.84 -3.77 26.79
N GLU A 164 2.80 -4.68 26.62
CA GLU A 164 4.23 -4.36 26.61
C GLU A 164 4.60 -3.43 25.45
N LEU A 165 4.03 -3.62 24.26
CA LEU A 165 4.25 -2.75 23.10
C LEU A 165 3.61 -1.38 23.33
N HIS A 166 2.42 -1.31 23.94
CA HIS A 166 1.83 -0.04 24.34
C HIS A 166 2.65 0.67 25.43
N GLU A 167 3.17 -0.07 26.43
CA GLU A 167 4.00 0.49 27.49
C GLU A 167 5.36 0.97 26.94
N MET A 168 6.00 0.19 26.05
CA MET A 168 7.19 0.60 25.32
C MET A 168 6.94 1.84 24.46
N LYS A 169 5.82 1.90 23.75
CA LYS A 169 5.42 3.06 22.93
C LYS A 169 5.09 4.29 23.77
N GLN A 170 4.58 4.10 24.99
CA GLN A 170 4.38 5.17 25.96
C GLN A 170 5.71 5.64 26.56
N LYS A 171 6.62 4.72 26.93
CA LYS A 171 8.00 5.04 27.35
C LYS A 171 8.76 5.79 26.26
N LEU A 172 8.63 5.39 25.00
CA LEU A 172 9.21 6.09 23.84
C LEU A 172 8.66 7.52 23.73
N ARG A 173 7.34 7.71 23.84
CA ARG A 173 6.73 9.04 23.86
C ARG A 173 7.21 9.89 25.04
N MET A 174 7.26 9.34 26.25
CA MET A 174 7.80 10.04 27.42
C MET A 174 9.25 10.47 27.18
N LEU A 175 10.06 9.63 26.52
CA LEU A 175 11.43 9.95 26.14
C LEU A 175 11.51 11.04 25.06
N GLU A 176 10.58 11.06 24.10
CA GLU A 176 10.46 12.13 23.09
C GLU A 176 10.01 13.48 23.73
N GLU A 177 9.08 13.44 24.68
CA GLU A 177 8.60 14.59 25.45
C GLU A 177 9.71 15.14 26.38
N GLU A 178 10.47 14.27 27.05
CA GLU A 178 11.62 14.66 27.89
C GLU A 178 12.79 15.24 27.06
N ASN A 179 13.09 14.65 25.90
CA ASN A 179 14.09 15.20 24.97
C ASN A 179 13.66 16.55 24.36
N THR A 180 12.36 16.79 24.16
CA THR A 180 11.88 18.03 23.52
C THR A 180 11.83 19.23 24.46
N ASP A 181 11.49 19.10 25.75
CA ASP A 181 11.59 20.24 26.69
C ASP A 181 13.05 20.47 27.15
N GLY A 182 13.83 19.40 27.35
CA GLY A 182 15.23 19.49 27.78
C GLY A 182 16.16 20.18 26.76
N SER A 183 16.05 19.82 25.47
CA SER A 183 16.96 20.30 24.43
C SER A 183 16.64 21.70 23.89
N VAL A 184 15.34 22.02 23.77
CA VAL A 184 14.87 23.21 23.02
C VAL A 184 15.16 24.53 23.74
N ARG A 185 15.29 24.53 25.08
CA ARG A 185 15.54 25.75 25.87
C ARG A 185 16.99 26.25 25.76
N GLY A 186 17.98 25.35 25.74
CA GLY A 186 19.40 25.73 25.65
C GLY A 186 19.79 26.30 24.28
N ALA A 187 19.47 25.58 23.21
CA ALA A 187 19.90 25.95 21.85
C ALA A 187 19.26 27.27 21.34
N LYS A 188 18.05 27.60 21.79
CA LYS A 188 17.37 28.85 21.39
C LYS A 188 17.88 30.08 22.15
N SER A 189 18.24 29.95 23.43
CA SER A 189 18.80 31.07 24.21
C SER A 189 20.12 31.57 23.59
N ASN A 190 21.06 30.65 23.36
CA ASN A 190 22.40 31.01 22.87
C ASN A 190 22.35 31.61 21.46
N ASN A 191 21.48 31.10 20.58
CA ASN A 191 21.29 31.70 19.25
C ASN A 191 20.64 33.09 19.33
N SER A 192 19.70 33.34 20.25
CA SER A 192 19.12 34.67 20.44
C SER A 192 20.16 35.68 20.97
N GLU A 193 21.04 35.26 21.87
CA GLU A 193 22.12 36.10 22.40
C GLU A 193 23.20 36.38 21.34
N LEU A 194 23.59 35.38 20.55
CA LEU A 194 24.49 35.55 19.41
C LEU A 194 23.93 36.50 18.35
N LEU A 195 22.64 36.39 18.01
CA LEU A 195 21.98 37.30 17.05
C LEU A 195 21.90 38.75 17.58
N ALA A 196 21.65 38.94 18.88
CA ALA A 196 21.70 40.26 19.49
C ALA A 196 23.12 40.86 19.44
N ARG A 197 24.14 40.03 19.71
CA ARG A 197 25.56 40.43 19.70
C ARG A 197 26.10 40.71 18.30
N ILE A 198 25.64 39.98 17.28
CA ILE A 198 25.92 40.26 15.86
C ILE A 198 25.39 41.66 15.51
N ARG A 199 24.13 41.96 15.82
CA ARG A 199 23.55 43.30 15.59
C ARG A 199 24.33 44.41 16.30
N GLU A 200 24.75 44.17 17.54
CA GLU A 200 25.56 45.12 18.30
C GLU A 200 26.93 45.39 17.63
N TYR A 201 27.51 44.40 16.94
CA TYR A 201 28.72 44.59 16.13
C TYR A 201 28.43 45.26 14.78
N GLU A 202 27.29 45.00 14.14
CA GLU A 202 26.86 45.66 12.91
C GLU A 202 26.63 47.17 13.13
N GLU A 203 25.92 47.55 14.20
CA GLU A 203 25.70 48.95 14.58
C GLU A 203 27.02 49.68 14.91
N LYS A 204 27.96 49.00 15.60
CA LYS A 204 29.30 49.54 15.86
C LYS A 204 30.14 49.69 14.60
N LEU A 205 30.01 48.77 13.64
CA LEU A 205 30.68 48.84 12.35
C LEU A 205 30.12 49.99 11.51
N GLU A 206 28.80 50.18 11.45
CA GLU A 206 28.18 51.32 10.77
C GLU A 206 28.64 52.65 11.40
N PHE A 207 28.60 52.77 12.74
CA PHE A 207 29.08 53.95 13.44
C PHE A 207 30.56 54.25 13.17
N SER A 208 31.41 53.21 13.13
CA SER A 208 32.83 53.35 12.78
C SER A 208 33.01 53.81 11.33
N ASN A 209 32.31 53.19 10.38
CA ASN A 209 32.36 53.56 8.96
C ASN A 209 31.88 55.00 8.74
N ARG A 210 30.84 55.44 9.45
CA ARG A 210 30.33 56.82 9.38
C ARG A 210 31.32 57.83 9.98
N ARG A 211 32.08 57.45 11.01
CA ARG A 211 33.23 58.24 11.51
C ARG A 211 34.40 58.27 10.53
N ILE A 212 34.64 57.18 9.80
CA ILE A 212 35.67 57.13 8.74
C ILE A 212 35.28 58.10 7.62
N GLN A 213 34.05 58.01 7.09
CA GLN A 213 33.51 58.93 6.07
C GLN A 213 33.66 60.40 6.50
N LEU A 214 33.23 60.78 7.71
CA LEU A 214 33.41 62.14 8.23
C LEU A 214 34.88 62.57 8.34
N SER A 215 35.80 61.63 8.55
CA SER A 215 37.25 61.90 8.55
C SER A 215 37.83 62.00 7.13
N GLU A 216 37.31 61.23 6.16
CA GLU A 216 37.65 61.31 4.74
C GLU A 216 37.13 62.61 4.10
N GLU A 217 35.91 63.03 4.44
CA GLU A 217 35.36 64.36 4.14
C GLU A 217 36.24 65.46 4.76
N LYS A 218 36.70 65.29 6.01
CA LYS A 218 37.60 66.27 6.62
C LYS A 218 39.00 66.27 6.00
N ILE A 219 39.52 65.12 5.57
CA ILE A 219 40.81 64.99 4.86
C ILE A 219 40.71 65.57 3.44
N THR A 220 39.62 65.35 2.72
CA THR A 220 39.41 65.96 1.39
C THR A 220 39.23 67.47 1.50
N TRP A 221 38.44 67.95 2.46
CA TRP A 221 38.36 69.39 2.79
C TRP A 221 39.73 69.98 3.15
N LEU A 222 40.51 69.32 4.01
CA LEU A 222 41.87 69.75 4.37
C LEU A 222 42.82 69.75 3.16
N ARG A 223 42.73 68.76 2.25
CA ARG A 223 43.51 68.73 1.00
C ARG A 223 43.15 69.91 0.11
N THR A 224 41.86 70.18 -0.08
CA THR A 224 41.38 71.35 -0.84
C THR A 224 41.86 72.66 -0.21
N GLU A 225 41.84 72.78 1.12
CA GLU A 225 42.31 73.97 1.82
C GLU A 225 43.84 74.15 1.71
N LEU A 226 44.61 73.08 1.91
CA LEU A 226 46.08 73.08 1.77
C LEU A 226 46.50 73.40 0.32
N GLN A 227 45.69 73.02 -0.67
CA GLN A 227 45.88 73.37 -2.08
C GLN A 227 45.58 74.87 -2.39
N LYS A 228 44.85 75.60 -1.53
CA LYS A 228 44.72 77.07 -1.64
C LYS A 228 45.94 77.81 -1.10
N TYR A 229 46.63 77.25 -0.10
CA TYR A 229 47.79 77.86 0.56
C TYR A 229 49.14 77.40 0.00
N LYS A 230 49.17 76.85 -1.22
CA LYS A 230 50.39 76.43 -1.90
C LYS A 230 50.86 77.52 -2.89
N PRO A 231 51.98 78.23 -2.64
CA PRO A 231 52.48 79.27 -3.55
C PRO A 231 53.00 78.70 -4.88
N LEU A 232 53.19 79.61 -5.84
CA LEU A 232 53.65 79.32 -7.20
C LEU A 232 55.18 79.34 -7.29
N GLU A 233 55.81 78.17 -7.16
CA GLU A 233 57.22 77.91 -7.49
C GLU A 233 57.32 76.51 -8.12
N ALA A 234 57.98 76.29 -9.26
CA ALA A 234 58.46 77.24 -10.26
C ALA A 234 58.43 76.57 -11.66
N ALA A 235 58.54 77.36 -12.72
CA ALA A 235 58.83 76.89 -14.07
C ALA A 235 60.16 77.52 -14.54
N ASP A 236 60.85 76.80 -15.42
CA ASP A 236 62.01 77.22 -16.24
C ASP A 236 63.29 77.71 -15.50
N LEU A 237 64.40 76.96 -15.64
CA LEU A 237 65.66 77.45 -16.27
C LEU A 237 66.81 76.41 -16.28
N GLU A 238 67.40 76.28 -17.47
CA GLU A 238 68.77 75.94 -17.94
C GLU A 238 69.91 75.33 -17.07
N SER A 239 70.82 74.63 -17.78
CA SER A 239 72.28 74.44 -17.50
C SER A 239 72.71 73.53 -16.33
N SER A 240 73.95 73.02 -16.23
CA SER A 240 74.96 72.49 -17.21
C SER A 240 76.05 71.71 -16.44
N GLU A 241 76.97 71.00 -17.13
CA GLU A 241 78.21 70.35 -16.58
C GLU A 241 78.01 69.27 -15.48
N GLU A 242 78.93 68.35 -15.15
CA GLU A 242 80.18 67.82 -15.74
C GLU A 242 80.24 66.30 -15.37
N GLU A 243 80.48 65.37 -16.31
CA GLU A 243 81.77 64.79 -16.70
C GLU A 243 82.60 64.07 -15.60
N SER A 244 82.93 62.78 -15.82
CA SER A 244 84.22 62.20 -15.38
C SER A 244 84.65 60.95 -16.18
N VAL A 245 85.47 61.18 -17.21
CA VAL A 245 86.60 60.35 -17.68
C VAL A 245 86.42 58.82 -17.83
N LYS A 246 86.47 58.35 -19.08
CA LYS A 246 87.17 57.10 -19.46
C LYS A 246 88.44 57.47 -20.24
N MET A 247 89.53 56.72 -20.04
CA MET A 247 90.77 56.88 -20.82
C MET A 247 91.30 55.54 -21.33
N HIS A 248 91.83 55.54 -22.56
CA HIS A 248 92.47 54.39 -23.20
C HIS A 248 94.01 54.46 -23.13
N LYS A 249 94.68 53.40 -23.58
CA LYS A 249 96.12 53.15 -23.42
C LYS A 249 97.01 53.87 -24.46
N THR A 250 98.25 54.12 -24.02
CA THR A 250 99.54 54.08 -24.75
C THR A 250 99.71 54.85 -26.07
N GLU A 251 100.75 55.69 -26.12
CA GLU A 251 102.00 55.36 -26.83
C GLU A 251 103.20 56.18 -26.29
N GLN A 252 104.37 56.17 -26.95
CA GLN A 252 105.70 56.36 -26.32
C GLN A 252 106.74 56.98 -27.28
N ILE A 253 107.93 57.36 -26.76
CA ILE A 253 109.22 57.71 -27.45
C ILE A 253 109.67 59.21 -27.43
N GLU A 254 110.70 59.48 -26.62
CA GLU A 254 111.97 60.25 -26.78
C GLU A 254 112.12 61.56 -27.63
N VAL A 255 112.97 62.51 -27.18
CA VAL A 255 114.26 62.98 -27.81
C VAL A 255 114.73 64.42 -27.38
N ASN A 256 115.97 64.50 -26.84
CA ASN A 256 117.05 65.54 -26.82
C ASN A 256 116.91 67.07 -26.50
N GLN A 257 117.62 67.48 -25.42
CA GLN A 257 118.81 68.38 -25.29
C GLN A 257 119.01 69.76 -26.02
N ALA A 258 119.46 70.76 -25.23
CA ALA A 258 120.43 71.86 -25.54
C ALA A 258 120.96 72.45 -24.18
N LEU A 259 122.26 72.59 -23.87
CA LEU A 259 123.31 73.58 -24.25
C LEU A 259 123.12 75.04 -23.74
N ASP A 260 124.13 75.87 -23.34
CA ASP A 260 125.39 75.76 -22.52
C ASP A 260 125.99 77.22 -22.32
N LEU A 261 127.18 77.37 -21.68
CA LEU A 261 128.18 78.48 -21.73
C LEU A 261 128.09 79.67 -20.73
N GLN A 262 129.16 80.40 -20.33
CA GLN A 262 130.63 80.13 -20.25
C GLN A 262 131.45 81.30 -19.55
N ASN A 263 132.56 80.96 -18.86
CA ASN A 263 133.82 81.68 -18.47
C ASN A 263 133.93 83.22 -18.23
N LYS A 264 134.93 83.58 -17.39
CA LYS A 264 136.08 84.43 -17.82
C LYS A 264 137.36 84.23 -16.97
N ILE A 265 138.52 84.63 -17.52
CA ILE A 265 139.90 84.35 -17.05
C ILE A 265 140.81 85.59 -17.26
N GLY A 266 141.88 85.72 -16.44
CA GLY A 266 143.06 86.62 -16.66
C GLY A 266 143.16 87.82 -15.70
N ILE A 267 144.25 88.58 -15.57
CA ILE A 267 145.61 88.57 -16.19
C ILE A 267 146.46 89.66 -15.44
N MET A 268 147.80 89.69 -15.25
CA MET A 268 148.97 88.91 -15.74
C MET A 268 150.23 89.15 -14.84
N GLU A 269 151.39 88.60 -15.24
CA GLU A 269 152.82 89.04 -15.19
C GLU A 269 153.21 90.48 -14.69
N LYS A 270 154.47 90.85 -14.32
CA LYS A 270 155.82 90.32 -14.67
C LYS A 270 157.01 90.80 -13.77
N GLU A 271 158.12 90.05 -13.82
CA GLU A 271 159.57 90.43 -13.80
C GLU A 271 160.25 91.43 -12.82
N ASN A 272 161.15 90.83 -11.99
CA ASN A 272 162.61 91.09 -11.87
C ASN A 272 163.27 91.94 -10.74
N GLU A 273 164.44 91.41 -10.30
CA GLU A 273 165.59 92.00 -9.58
C GLU A 273 165.45 93.14 -8.55
N HIS A 274 165.37 92.76 -7.25
CA HIS A 274 166.55 92.82 -6.38
C HIS A 274 166.40 91.88 -5.17
N ALA A 275 167.53 91.55 -4.52
CA ALA A 275 167.61 90.61 -3.40
C ALA A 275 167.53 91.30 -2.02
N ASP A 276 167.46 90.48 -0.97
CA ASP A 276 167.65 90.84 0.45
C ASP A 276 166.59 91.73 1.14
N GLY A 277 165.31 91.55 0.78
CA GLY A 277 164.17 92.08 1.55
C GLY A 277 162.97 91.13 1.72
N LYS A 278 162.99 89.95 1.09
CA LYS A 278 161.78 89.11 0.88
C LYS A 278 161.43 88.14 2.01
N LEU A 279 162.26 88.00 3.04
CA LEU A 279 162.09 86.92 4.03
C LEU A 279 160.97 87.20 5.05
N GLN A 280 160.69 88.47 5.38
CA GLN A 280 159.88 88.80 6.56
C GLN A 280 158.37 88.87 6.30
N ALA A 281 157.94 89.31 5.11
CA ALA A 281 156.50 89.39 4.77
C ALA A 281 155.81 88.01 4.64
N LEU A 282 156.53 87.01 4.12
CA LEU A 282 156.01 85.65 3.90
C LEU A 282 155.58 84.93 5.20
N VAL A 283 156.07 85.38 6.36
CA VAL A 283 155.72 84.80 7.67
C VAL A 283 154.31 85.21 8.11
N GLU A 284 153.88 86.43 7.78
CA GLU A 284 152.56 86.95 8.18
C GLU A 284 151.44 86.39 7.28
N GLU A 285 151.70 86.24 5.97
CA GLU A 285 150.78 85.55 5.05
C GLU A 285 150.53 84.08 5.45
N LEU A 286 151.56 83.38 5.95
CA LEU A 286 151.45 82.02 6.47
C LEU A 286 150.64 81.92 7.77
N SER A 287 150.46 83.02 8.52
CA SER A 287 149.56 83.04 9.67
C SER A 287 148.10 83.14 9.23
N ILE A 288 147.78 84.10 8.34
CA ILE A 288 146.41 84.37 7.89
C ILE A 288 145.85 83.16 7.12
N THR A 289 146.64 82.58 6.21
CA THR A 289 146.23 81.39 5.44
C THR A 289 145.94 80.18 6.33
N LYS A 290 146.65 80.03 7.46
CA LYS A 290 146.41 78.97 8.44
C LYS A 290 145.11 79.16 9.22
N GLU A 291 144.74 80.40 9.57
CA GLU A 291 143.45 80.68 10.21
C GLU A 291 142.28 80.51 9.25
N MET A 292 142.43 80.94 7.98
CA MET A 292 141.44 80.67 6.93
C MET A 292 141.26 79.18 6.66
N LEU A 293 142.34 78.40 6.65
CA LEU A 293 142.28 76.93 6.58
C LEU A 293 141.46 76.38 7.76
N GLN A 294 141.79 76.77 9.00
CA GLN A 294 141.07 76.27 10.17
C GLN A 294 139.60 76.73 10.26
N ALA A 295 139.24 77.86 9.64
CA ALA A 295 137.86 78.29 9.48
C ALA A 295 137.11 77.39 8.47
N SER A 296 137.69 77.16 7.29
CA SER A 296 137.11 76.26 6.29
C SER A 296 137.06 74.80 6.74
N GLU A 297 137.99 74.33 7.57
CA GLU A 297 137.90 73.01 8.22
C GLU A 297 136.68 72.89 9.15
N LYS A 298 136.36 73.94 9.92
CA LYS A 298 135.16 74.00 10.79
C LYS A 298 133.87 74.05 9.97
N GLU A 299 133.86 74.79 8.86
CA GLU A 299 132.74 74.83 7.91
C GLU A 299 132.55 73.49 7.18
N ILE A 300 133.63 72.86 6.74
CA ILE A 300 133.59 71.49 6.20
C ILE A 300 133.10 70.49 7.25
N ALA A 301 133.41 70.69 8.54
CA ALA A 301 132.89 69.86 9.62
C ALA A 301 131.39 70.07 9.87
N SER A 302 130.89 71.32 9.87
CA SER A 302 129.45 71.60 10.00
C SER A 302 128.67 71.07 8.79
N LEU A 303 129.14 71.32 7.56
CA LEU A 303 128.54 70.79 6.33
C LEU A 303 128.56 69.25 6.27
N LYS A 304 129.60 68.59 6.81
CA LYS A 304 129.63 67.12 6.98
C LYS A 304 128.59 66.66 8.00
N PHE A 305 128.41 67.38 9.11
CA PHE A 305 127.40 67.07 10.12
C PHE A 305 125.98 67.27 9.60
N GLU A 306 125.70 68.37 8.88
CA GLU A 306 124.42 68.63 8.22
C GLU A 306 124.14 67.62 7.12
N LYS A 307 125.14 67.24 6.30
CA LYS A 307 125.02 66.15 5.31
C LYS A 307 124.71 64.81 5.97
N LYS A 308 125.26 64.54 7.16
CA LYS A 308 124.93 63.33 7.93
C LYS A 308 123.49 63.41 8.46
N GLN A 309 123.11 64.52 9.07
CA GLN A 309 121.77 64.72 9.62
C GLN A 309 120.68 64.73 8.53
N SER A 310 120.97 65.26 7.33
CA SER A 310 120.05 65.20 6.19
C SER A 310 119.98 63.80 5.57
N SER A 311 121.08 63.04 5.55
CA SER A 311 121.08 61.61 5.22
C SER A 311 120.24 60.79 6.21
N GLU A 312 120.38 61.02 7.52
CA GLU A 312 119.59 60.36 8.57
C GLU A 312 118.09 60.73 8.46
N LYS A 313 117.77 62.01 8.15
CA LYS A 313 116.39 62.46 7.82
C LYS A 313 115.87 61.78 6.55
N PHE A 314 116.68 61.67 5.49
CA PHE A 314 116.31 61.00 4.24
C PHE A 314 116.04 59.51 4.44
N GLN A 315 116.90 58.80 5.18
CA GLN A 315 116.67 57.40 5.54
C GLN A 315 115.39 57.21 6.37
N LYS A 316 115.09 58.13 7.30
CA LYS A 316 113.83 58.09 8.06
C LYS A 316 112.61 58.32 7.17
N LEU A 317 112.67 59.28 6.25
CA LEU A 317 111.60 59.56 5.28
C LEU A 317 111.42 58.40 4.28
N GLN A 318 112.51 57.77 3.83
CA GLN A 318 112.46 56.57 3.00
C GLN A 318 111.82 55.41 3.78
N GLY A 319 112.22 55.16 5.02
CA GLY A 319 111.59 54.13 5.86
C GLY A 319 110.10 54.38 6.10
N GLN A 320 109.68 55.65 6.24
CA GLN A 320 108.27 56.05 6.33
C GLN A 320 107.51 55.84 5.01
N LEU A 321 108.15 56.15 3.87
CA LEU A 321 107.63 55.86 2.54
C LEU A 321 107.47 54.36 2.32
N ASP A 322 108.44 53.55 2.73
CA ASP A 322 108.43 52.09 2.64
C ASP A 322 107.39 51.45 3.57
N THR A 323 107.08 52.05 4.73
CA THR A 323 105.90 51.65 5.53
C THR A 323 104.60 52.02 4.83
N ALA A 324 104.46 53.26 4.34
CA ALA A 324 103.24 53.71 3.67
C ALA A 324 102.94 52.92 2.39
N GLN A 325 103.97 52.57 1.59
CA GLN A 325 103.82 51.71 0.41
C GLN A 325 103.35 50.30 0.79
N ARG A 326 103.90 49.70 1.86
CA ARG A 326 103.42 48.39 2.36
C ARG A 326 101.99 48.46 2.86
N GLU A 327 101.63 49.51 3.59
CA GLU A 327 100.25 49.75 4.04
C GLU A 327 99.30 49.88 2.84
N ILE A 328 99.64 50.70 1.83
CA ILE A 328 98.90 50.83 0.57
C ILE A 328 98.72 49.47 -0.11
N ILE A 329 99.74 48.62 -0.16
CA ILE A 329 99.63 47.26 -0.72
C ILE A 329 98.65 46.40 0.08
N THR A 330 98.67 46.45 1.42
CA THR A 330 97.72 45.69 2.26
C THR A 330 96.29 46.23 2.22
N TRP A 331 96.10 47.54 2.08
CA TRP A 331 94.77 48.12 1.86
C TRP A 331 94.25 47.82 0.46
N LYS A 332 95.11 47.78 -0.55
CA LYS A 332 94.78 47.36 -1.91
C LYS A 332 94.42 45.87 -2.00
N SER A 333 95.05 45.00 -1.20
CA SER A 333 94.65 43.58 -1.13
C SER A 333 93.32 43.39 -0.40
N LYS A 334 93.08 44.08 0.73
CA LYS A 334 91.78 44.11 1.43
C LYS A 334 90.66 44.64 0.54
N LEU A 335 90.86 45.78 -0.14
CA LEU A 335 89.89 46.35 -1.08
C LEU A 335 89.55 45.36 -2.21
N ASN A 336 90.52 44.56 -2.65
CA ASN A 336 90.31 43.51 -3.64
C ASN A 336 89.62 42.25 -3.08
N THR A 337 89.67 41.96 -1.78
CA THR A 337 88.84 40.89 -1.17
C THR A 337 87.41 41.37 -0.96
N GLU A 338 87.20 42.54 -0.37
CA GLU A 338 85.86 43.12 -0.20
C GLU A 338 85.12 43.25 -1.54
N ARG A 339 85.81 43.68 -2.60
CA ARG A 339 85.23 43.76 -3.95
C ARG A 339 84.70 42.41 -4.45
N ARG A 340 85.37 41.29 -4.14
CA ARG A 340 84.91 39.94 -4.53
C ARG A 340 83.69 39.50 -3.73
N GLU A 341 83.66 39.80 -2.42
CA GLU A 341 82.48 39.48 -1.60
C GLU A 341 81.27 40.33 -2.03
N VAL A 342 81.47 41.61 -2.37
CA VAL A 342 80.43 42.45 -2.99
C VAL A 342 79.94 41.85 -4.31
N SER A 343 80.82 41.34 -5.18
CA SER A 343 80.39 40.66 -6.42
C SER A 343 79.56 39.39 -6.14
N LYS A 344 79.98 38.52 -5.20
CA LYS A 344 79.19 37.35 -4.80
C LYS A 344 77.83 37.73 -4.22
N LEU A 345 77.76 38.82 -3.46
CA LEU A 345 76.49 39.34 -2.91
C LEU A 345 75.60 39.90 -4.02
N GLN A 346 76.17 40.59 -5.02
CA GLN A 346 75.44 41.04 -6.22
C GLN A 346 74.90 39.85 -7.04
N GLU A 347 75.71 38.81 -7.25
CA GLU A 347 75.29 37.54 -7.88
C GLU A 347 74.15 36.88 -7.09
N ARG A 348 74.26 36.81 -5.76
CA ARG A 348 73.21 36.23 -4.90
C ARG A 348 71.92 37.05 -4.90
N ILE A 349 72.03 38.38 -4.94
CA ILE A 349 70.87 39.28 -5.12
C ILE A 349 70.24 39.09 -6.50
N ALA A 350 71.03 38.88 -7.56
CA ALA A 350 70.50 38.59 -8.90
C ALA A 350 69.76 37.24 -8.95
N MET A 351 70.34 36.18 -8.38
CA MET A 351 69.68 34.87 -8.28
C MET A 351 68.37 34.95 -7.49
N LEU A 352 68.35 35.67 -6.36
CA LEU A 352 67.13 35.87 -5.56
C LEU A 352 66.08 36.71 -6.29
N LYS A 353 66.48 37.74 -7.05
CA LYS A 353 65.55 38.52 -7.89
C LYS A 353 64.92 37.68 -8.99
N ASN A 354 65.72 36.86 -9.68
CA ASN A 354 65.20 35.95 -10.70
C ASN A 354 64.22 34.95 -10.09
N SER A 355 64.60 34.27 -9.01
CA SER A 355 63.71 33.31 -8.32
C SER A 355 62.44 33.95 -7.77
N LEU A 356 62.46 35.22 -7.35
CA LEU A 356 61.26 35.94 -6.91
C LEU A 356 60.37 36.27 -8.11
N SER A 357 60.95 36.72 -9.23
CA SER A 357 60.23 36.86 -10.52
C SER A 357 59.59 35.55 -10.97
N ASP A 358 60.29 34.41 -10.85
CA ASP A 358 59.76 33.11 -11.24
C ASP A 358 58.53 32.72 -10.39
N ARG A 359 58.57 33.01 -9.07
CA ARG A 359 57.41 32.86 -8.18
C ARG A 359 56.28 33.84 -8.51
N ASP A 360 56.59 35.08 -8.90
CA ASP A 360 55.57 36.03 -9.37
C ASP A 360 54.87 35.56 -10.66
N HIS A 361 55.56 34.81 -11.54
CA HIS A 361 54.95 34.16 -12.70
C HIS A 361 54.04 32.99 -12.26
N GLU A 362 54.56 32.07 -11.45
CA GLU A 362 53.79 30.94 -10.89
C GLU A 362 52.51 31.41 -10.17
N ILE A 363 52.57 32.49 -9.39
CA ILE A 363 51.41 33.11 -8.73
C ILE A 363 50.38 33.65 -9.74
N ARG A 364 50.82 34.20 -10.88
CA ARG A 364 49.91 34.65 -11.94
C ARG A 364 49.24 33.48 -12.63
N ASP A 365 50.00 32.45 -12.99
CA ASP A 365 49.49 31.27 -13.69
C ASP A 365 48.50 30.49 -12.81
N LEU A 366 48.81 30.31 -11.51
CA LEU A 366 47.89 29.76 -10.52
C LEU A 366 46.62 30.61 -10.36
N LYS A 367 46.75 31.95 -10.36
CA LYS A 367 45.58 32.84 -10.26
C LYS A 367 44.66 32.74 -11.48
N ILE A 368 45.23 32.61 -12.69
CA ILE A 368 44.48 32.36 -13.92
C ILE A 368 43.78 31.00 -13.82
N ALA A 369 44.48 29.93 -13.43
CA ALA A 369 43.92 28.60 -13.28
C ALA A 369 42.76 28.54 -12.26
N VAL A 370 42.85 29.31 -11.16
CA VAL A 370 41.75 29.46 -10.19
C VAL A 370 40.55 30.18 -10.82
N SER A 371 40.75 31.30 -11.51
CA SER A 371 39.65 32.01 -12.19
C SER A 371 38.97 31.15 -13.27
N ASP A 372 39.74 30.37 -14.01
CA ASP A 372 39.25 29.39 -15.00
C ASP A 372 38.43 28.26 -14.36
N ALA A 373 38.81 27.82 -13.15
CA ALA A 373 38.07 26.82 -12.39
C ALA A 373 36.77 27.40 -11.82
N GLU A 374 36.82 28.62 -11.25
CA GLU A 374 35.64 29.34 -10.75
C GLU A 374 34.60 29.57 -11.86
N GLN A 375 35.04 29.97 -13.07
CA GLN A 375 34.15 30.15 -14.22
C GLN A 375 33.48 28.85 -14.70
N LYS A 376 34.06 27.67 -14.44
CA LYS A 376 33.47 26.36 -14.79
C LYS A 376 32.53 25.86 -13.68
N ILE A 377 32.94 25.99 -12.42
CA ILE A 377 32.17 25.54 -11.25
C ILE A 377 30.90 26.38 -11.05
N PHE A 378 30.91 27.69 -11.37
CA PHE A 378 29.76 28.56 -11.15
C PHE A 378 28.50 28.19 -11.97
N PRO A 379 28.57 27.99 -13.31
CA PRO A 379 27.41 27.53 -14.08
C PRO A 379 26.99 26.11 -13.73
N GLU A 380 27.92 25.19 -13.44
CA GLU A 380 27.58 23.83 -12.95
C GLU A 380 26.79 23.88 -11.64
N LYS A 381 27.24 24.68 -10.67
CA LYS A 381 26.54 24.92 -9.40
C LYS A 381 25.16 25.56 -9.60
N ALA A 382 25.01 26.48 -10.56
CA ALA A 382 23.73 27.07 -10.92
C ALA A 382 22.78 26.05 -11.57
N HIS A 383 23.30 25.21 -12.47
CA HIS A 383 22.55 24.14 -13.13
C HIS A 383 22.06 23.08 -12.12
N ILE A 384 22.94 22.58 -11.27
CA ILE A 384 22.60 21.62 -10.20
C ILE A 384 21.54 22.22 -9.26
N LYS A 385 21.65 23.51 -8.90
CA LYS A 385 20.63 24.19 -8.09
C LYS A 385 19.26 24.23 -8.79
N ALA A 386 19.23 24.50 -10.10
CA ALA A 386 17.99 24.51 -10.88
C ALA A 386 17.37 23.11 -11.01
N GLU A 387 18.18 22.06 -11.17
CA GLU A 387 17.70 20.67 -11.17
C GLU A 387 17.15 20.25 -9.80
N ILE A 388 17.82 20.62 -8.71
CA ILE A 388 17.31 20.41 -7.34
C ILE A 388 15.96 21.10 -7.15
N SER A 389 15.80 22.36 -7.58
CA SER A 389 14.51 23.06 -7.54
C SER A 389 13.42 22.31 -8.32
N LYS A 390 13.70 21.92 -9.57
CA LYS A 390 12.75 21.17 -10.42
C LYS A 390 12.38 19.80 -9.82
N LEU A 391 13.32 19.10 -9.19
CA LEU A 391 13.07 17.83 -8.51
C LEU A 391 12.25 18.01 -7.22
N LEU A 392 12.44 19.11 -6.49
CA LEU A 392 11.62 19.45 -5.32
C LEU A 392 10.18 19.81 -5.73
N GLU A 393 10.01 20.60 -6.80
CA GLU A 393 8.69 20.91 -7.38
C GLU A 393 7.97 19.62 -7.83
N GLY A 394 8.66 18.76 -8.59
CA GLY A 394 8.13 17.46 -9.00
C GLY A 394 7.77 16.54 -7.83
N ARG A 395 8.59 16.53 -6.77
CA ARG A 395 8.29 15.81 -5.52
C ARG A 395 7.02 16.36 -4.85
N ILE A 396 6.87 17.68 -4.70
CA ILE A 396 5.70 18.30 -4.08
C ILE A 396 4.42 17.96 -4.86
N PHE A 397 4.48 17.96 -6.20
CA PHE A 397 3.37 17.57 -7.06
C PHE A 397 2.99 16.08 -6.92
N LEU A 398 3.98 15.17 -6.85
CA LEU A 398 3.74 13.75 -6.63
C LEU A 398 3.20 13.46 -5.22
N GLU A 399 3.71 14.13 -4.19
CA GLU A 399 3.17 14.05 -2.83
C GLU A 399 1.73 14.56 -2.74
N GLN A 400 1.38 15.61 -3.50
CA GLN A 400 0.00 16.08 -3.50
C GLN A 400 -0.93 15.08 -4.18
N GLN A 401 -0.56 14.56 -5.36
CA GLN A 401 -1.32 13.48 -5.98
C GLN A 401 -1.47 12.27 -5.04
N LEU A 402 -0.42 11.87 -4.31
CA LEU A 402 -0.50 10.80 -3.33
C LEU A 402 -1.56 11.09 -2.26
N ARG A 403 -1.55 12.30 -1.66
CA ARG A 403 -2.58 12.75 -0.70
C ARG A 403 -3.98 12.73 -1.31
N ASP A 404 -4.13 13.09 -2.58
CA ASP A 404 -5.41 13.08 -3.31
C ASP A 404 -5.89 11.65 -3.62
N TRP A 405 -4.98 10.68 -3.79
CA TRP A 405 -5.32 9.24 -3.87
C TRP A 405 -5.68 8.68 -2.49
N GLU A 406 -4.94 9.02 -1.43
CA GLU A 406 -5.25 8.63 -0.04
C GLU A 406 -6.59 9.20 0.46
N ALA A 407 -6.95 10.41 0.04
CA ALA A 407 -8.25 11.01 0.35
C ALA A 407 -9.40 10.24 -0.31
N ARG A 408 -9.25 9.87 -1.59
CA ARG A 408 -10.24 9.07 -2.31
C ARG A 408 -10.30 7.62 -1.82
N GLY A 409 -9.17 7.03 -1.42
CA GLY A 409 -9.14 5.74 -0.73
C GLY A 409 -10.00 5.76 0.55
N ARG A 410 -9.81 6.76 1.41
CA ARG A 410 -10.62 6.95 2.63
C ARG A 410 -12.11 7.20 2.36
N SER A 411 -12.47 7.89 1.27
CA SER A 411 -13.89 8.02 0.85
C SER A 411 -14.50 6.67 0.49
N LEU A 412 -13.80 5.89 -0.35
CA LEU A 412 -14.26 4.56 -0.76
C LEU A 412 -14.33 3.58 0.43
N GLU A 413 -13.41 3.68 1.39
CA GLU A 413 -13.48 2.92 2.65
C GLU A 413 -14.70 3.30 3.51
N GLU A 414 -15.09 4.58 3.54
CA GLU A 414 -16.32 5.04 4.21
C GLU A 414 -17.58 4.51 3.50
N GLU A 415 -17.63 4.62 2.17
CA GLU A 415 -18.72 4.14 1.32
C GLU A 415 -18.91 2.61 1.45
N ILE A 416 -17.81 1.84 1.44
CA ILE A 416 -17.82 0.39 1.69
C ILE A 416 -18.32 0.09 3.10
N ARG A 417 -17.88 0.82 4.13
CA ARG A 417 -18.29 0.61 5.52
C ARG A 417 -19.79 0.89 5.72
N LYS A 418 -20.29 1.96 5.10
CA LYS A 418 -21.72 2.31 5.06
C LYS A 418 -22.54 1.20 4.39
N ALA A 419 -22.13 0.75 3.20
CA ALA A 419 -22.81 -0.33 2.48
C ALA A 419 -22.78 -1.67 3.24
N VAL A 420 -21.70 -1.98 3.97
CA VAL A 420 -21.60 -3.17 4.83
C VAL A 420 -22.56 -3.09 6.03
N ASN A 421 -22.75 -1.91 6.62
CA ASN A 421 -23.70 -1.70 7.71
C ASN A 421 -25.15 -1.77 7.20
N GLU A 422 -25.49 -1.08 6.11
CA GLU A 422 -26.81 -1.14 5.47
C GLU A 422 -27.18 -2.58 5.06
N LYS A 423 -26.21 -3.33 4.53
CA LYS A 423 -26.37 -4.77 4.26
C LYS A 423 -26.68 -5.54 5.55
N ARG A 424 -25.91 -5.33 6.62
CA ARG A 424 -26.12 -6.01 7.92
C ARG A 424 -27.53 -5.76 8.46
N GLU A 425 -27.96 -4.50 8.46
CA GLU A 425 -29.31 -4.10 8.90
C GLU A 425 -30.42 -4.71 8.02
N SER A 426 -30.17 -4.90 6.71
CA SER A 426 -31.11 -5.62 5.83
C SER A 426 -31.14 -7.12 6.10
N GLU A 427 -29.99 -7.73 6.36
CA GLU A 427 -29.85 -9.16 6.66
C GLU A 427 -30.47 -9.49 8.02
N GLU A 428 -30.30 -8.64 9.03
CA GLU A 428 -30.88 -8.80 10.36
C GLU A 428 -32.41 -8.70 10.33
N ARG A 429 -32.98 -7.72 9.60
CA ARG A 429 -34.43 -7.63 9.36
C ARG A 429 -34.99 -8.90 8.70
N LEU A 430 -34.35 -9.40 7.65
CA LEU A 430 -34.76 -10.63 6.98
C LEU A 430 -34.61 -11.85 7.88
N ARG A 431 -33.59 -11.91 8.75
CA ARG A 431 -33.45 -12.98 9.76
C ARG A 431 -34.59 -12.95 10.77
N SER A 432 -35.00 -11.78 11.26
CA SER A 432 -36.16 -11.63 12.15
C SER A 432 -37.48 -12.05 11.47
N GLU A 433 -37.69 -11.67 10.20
CA GLU A 433 -38.88 -12.05 9.43
C GLU A 433 -38.94 -13.56 9.18
N ILE A 434 -37.81 -14.19 8.82
CA ILE A 434 -37.69 -15.64 8.68
C ILE A 434 -38.02 -16.36 10.00
N GLU A 435 -37.56 -15.85 11.14
CA GLU A 435 -37.85 -16.47 12.44
C GLU A 435 -39.31 -16.30 12.88
N HIS A 436 -39.93 -15.14 12.61
CA HIS A 436 -41.37 -14.95 12.78
C HIS A 436 -42.17 -15.96 11.94
N LEU A 437 -41.85 -16.11 10.65
CA LEU A 437 -42.52 -17.06 9.77
C LEU A 437 -42.30 -18.53 10.19
N ARG A 438 -41.16 -18.87 10.79
CA ARG A 438 -40.92 -20.20 11.39
C ARG A 438 -41.83 -20.46 12.58
N LEU A 439 -41.99 -19.49 13.47
CA LEU A 439 -42.90 -19.59 14.62
C LEU A 439 -44.35 -19.74 14.15
N GLU A 440 -44.80 -18.92 13.19
CA GLU A 440 -46.15 -19.02 12.62
C GLU A 440 -46.39 -20.38 11.94
N ILE A 441 -45.40 -20.93 11.23
CA ILE A 441 -45.47 -22.28 10.64
C ILE A 441 -45.57 -23.36 11.72
N ALA A 442 -44.87 -23.21 12.85
CA ALA A 442 -44.96 -24.14 13.98
C ALA A 442 -46.34 -24.10 14.64
N GLU A 443 -46.86 -22.91 14.95
CA GLU A 443 -48.21 -22.71 15.51
C GLU A 443 -49.30 -23.28 14.60
N ARG A 444 -49.22 -23.02 13.29
CA ARG A 444 -50.11 -23.60 12.28
C ARG A 444 -49.97 -25.13 12.19
N SER A 445 -48.77 -25.67 12.37
CA SER A 445 -48.53 -27.13 12.42
C SER A 445 -49.21 -27.77 13.63
N ASP A 446 -49.13 -27.14 14.81
CA ASP A 446 -49.80 -27.63 16.02
C ASP A 446 -51.33 -27.52 15.92
N CYS A 447 -51.85 -26.44 15.32
CA CYS A 447 -53.28 -26.34 14.98
C CYS A 447 -53.73 -27.49 14.04
N ILE A 448 -52.91 -27.87 13.06
CA ILE A 448 -53.18 -28.98 12.14
C ILE A 448 -53.16 -30.33 12.87
N LYS A 449 -52.28 -30.54 13.87
CA LYS A 449 -52.28 -31.76 14.71
C LYS A 449 -53.61 -31.89 15.45
N VAL A 450 -54.05 -30.84 16.16
CA VAL A 450 -55.31 -30.82 16.89
C VAL A 450 -56.52 -31.02 15.96
N LEU A 451 -56.51 -30.45 14.74
CA LEU A 451 -57.56 -30.70 13.75
C LEU A 451 -57.57 -32.15 13.26
N ASN A 452 -56.41 -32.78 13.06
CA ASN A 452 -56.33 -34.20 12.68
C ASN A 452 -56.81 -35.13 13.79
N GLU A 453 -56.46 -34.83 15.06
CA GLU A 453 -56.96 -35.57 16.23
C GLU A 453 -58.50 -35.52 16.31
N ASN A 454 -59.09 -34.33 16.11
CA ASN A 454 -60.55 -34.16 16.03
C ASN A 454 -61.19 -34.85 14.81
N ILE A 455 -60.44 -35.03 13.72
CA ILE A 455 -60.92 -35.79 12.55
C ILE A 455 -60.94 -37.30 12.86
N GLU A 456 -59.97 -37.85 13.59
CA GLU A 456 -59.97 -39.26 13.99
C GLU A 456 -61.03 -39.57 15.07
N THR A 457 -61.29 -38.67 16.03
CA THR A 457 -62.41 -38.85 16.97
C THR A 457 -63.75 -38.90 16.22
N LEU A 458 -64.04 -37.91 15.37
CA LEU A 458 -65.27 -37.88 14.55
C LEU A 458 -65.39 -39.08 13.59
N LYS A 459 -64.29 -39.61 13.04
CA LYS A 459 -64.29 -40.86 12.26
C LYS A 459 -64.71 -42.06 13.11
N SER A 460 -64.17 -42.19 14.33
CA SER A 460 -64.49 -43.30 15.22
C SER A 460 -65.94 -43.24 15.72
N GLU A 461 -66.46 -42.06 16.08
CA GLU A 461 -67.88 -41.85 16.37
C GLU A 461 -68.77 -42.23 15.18
N ARG A 462 -68.39 -41.82 13.96
CA ARG A 462 -69.09 -42.17 12.72
C ARG A 462 -69.14 -43.68 12.51
N ASP A 463 -68.05 -44.41 12.74
CA ASP A 463 -68.05 -45.87 12.58
C ASP A 463 -68.80 -46.59 13.72
N GLU A 464 -68.79 -46.07 14.95
CA GLU A 464 -69.63 -46.59 16.03
C GLU A 464 -71.14 -46.41 15.71
N LEU A 465 -71.54 -45.23 15.23
CA LEU A 465 -72.90 -44.96 14.74
C LEU A 465 -73.27 -45.86 13.55
N LYS A 466 -72.33 -46.13 12.64
CA LYS A 466 -72.52 -47.05 11.51
C LYS A 466 -72.72 -48.51 11.97
N ILE A 467 -72.03 -48.95 13.03
CA ILE A 467 -72.27 -50.25 13.67
C ILE A 467 -73.68 -50.29 14.28
N LYS A 468 -74.09 -49.25 15.01
CA LYS A 468 -75.44 -49.12 15.58
C LYS A 468 -76.53 -49.17 14.50
N ILE A 469 -76.35 -48.45 13.39
CA ILE A 469 -77.26 -48.46 12.22
C ILE A 469 -77.35 -49.87 11.60
N ASN A 470 -76.22 -50.56 11.42
CA ASN A 470 -76.22 -51.92 10.89
C ASN A 470 -76.94 -52.92 11.82
N SER A 471 -76.78 -52.77 13.13
CA SER A 471 -77.48 -53.58 14.14
C SER A 471 -79.00 -53.38 14.07
N LEU A 472 -79.46 -52.12 14.10
CA LEU A 472 -80.89 -51.78 13.97
C LEU A 472 -81.47 -52.25 12.63
N LYS A 473 -80.71 -52.16 11.53
CA LYS A 473 -81.13 -52.68 10.22
C LYS A 473 -81.30 -54.20 10.22
N ALA A 474 -80.45 -54.93 10.94
CA ALA A 474 -80.59 -56.38 11.11
C ALA A 474 -81.82 -56.73 11.99
N GLU A 475 -82.08 -55.95 13.05
CA GLU A 475 -83.28 -56.11 13.87
C GLU A 475 -84.57 -55.84 13.08
N ILE A 476 -84.63 -54.76 12.30
CA ILE A 476 -85.75 -54.44 11.42
C ILE A 476 -85.99 -55.60 10.43
N SER A 477 -84.94 -56.07 9.74
CA SER A 477 -85.05 -57.23 8.85
C SER A 477 -85.54 -58.49 9.57
N CYS A 478 -85.16 -58.71 10.83
CA CYS A 478 -85.68 -59.81 11.64
C CYS A 478 -87.19 -59.68 11.90
N ARG A 479 -87.65 -58.47 12.25
CA ARG A 479 -89.08 -58.16 12.45
C ARG A 479 -89.87 -58.22 11.14
N ASP A 480 -89.33 -57.77 10.02
CA ASP A 480 -89.95 -57.89 8.69
C ASP A 480 -90.18 -59.37 8.31
N ASN A 481 -89.17 -60.22 8.54
CA ASN A 481 -89.30 -61.67 8.36
C ASN A 481 -90.36 -62.29 9.30
N GLN A 482 -90.47 -61.80 10.54
CA GLN A 482 -91.52 -62.23 11.48
C GLN A 482 -92.91 -61.79 11.02
N ILE A 483 -93.06 -60.56 10.51
CA ILE A 483 -94.32 -60.05 9.94
C ILE A 483 -94.75 -60.92 8.76
N VAL A 484 -93.84 -61.24 7.83
CA VAL A 484 -94.13 -62.13 6.68
C VAL A 484 -94.56 -63.54 7.14
N GLN A 485 -94.00 -64.07 8.24
CA GLN A 485 -94.47 -65.34 8.82
C GLN A 485 -95.87 -65.22 9.44
N MET A 486 -96.16 -64.11 10.13
CA MET A 486 -97.48 -63.84 10.71
C MET A 486 -98.55 -63.62 9.63
N ASP A 487 -98.25 -62.85 8.58
CA ASP A 487 -99.13 -62.63 7.43
C ASP A 487 -99.45 -63.96 6.71
N LYS A 488 -98.44 -64.83 6.53
CA LYS A 488 -98.68 -66.17 6.00
C LYS A 488 -99.62 -66.97 6.89
N HIS A 489 -99.38 -67.00 8.22
CA HIS A 489 -100.25 -67.71 9.14
C HIS A 489 -101.69 -67.15 9.13
N LEU A 490 -101.86 -65.84 8.98
CA LEU A 490 -103.16 -65.19 8.83
C LEU A 490 -103.84 -65.57 7.50
N GLN A 491 -103.09 -65.69 6.41
CA GLN A 491 -103.60 -66.18 5.11
C GLN A 491 -104.01 -67.66 5.18
N ASP A 492 -103.19 -68.51 5.79
CA ASP A 492 -103.48 -69.94 5.99
C ASP A 492 -104.75 -70.10 6.86
N LEU A 493 -104.86 -69.36 7.97
CA LEU A 493 -106.04 -69.35 8.85
C LEU A 493 -107.29 -68.80 8.13
N HIS A 494 -107.15 -67.74 7.33
CA HIS A 494 -108.25 -67.20 6.53
C HIS A 494 -108.74 -68.22 5.49
N MET A 495 -107.82 -68.97 4.86
CA MET A 495 -108.15 -70.04 3.93
C MET A 495 -108.93 -71.18 4.60
N GLU A 496 -108.56 -71.58 5.82
CA GLU A 496 -109.35 -72.55 6.60
C GLU A 496 -110.72 -71.99 7.02
N HIS A 497 -110.82 -70.72 7.40
CA HIS A 497 -112.12 -70.08 7.64
C HIS A 497 -113.01 -70.06 6.40
N VAL A 498 -112.46 -69.78 5.20
CA VAL A 498 -113.22 -69.83 3.94
C VAL A 498 -113.70 -71.25 3.62
N LYS A 499 -112.88 -72.28 3.85
CA LYS A 499 -113.30 -73.69 3.72
C LYS A 499 -114.42 -74.06 4.70
N LEU A 500 -114.31 -73.63 5.95
CA LEU A 500 -115.32 -73.88 6.99
C LEU A 500 -116.63 -73.13 6.71
N ILE A 501 -116.58 -71.94 6.12
CA ILE A 501 -117.78 -71.23 5.64
C ILE A 501 -118.41 -72.01 4.48
N ALA A 502 -117.63 -72.46 3.50
CA ALA A 502 -118.16 -73.22 2.35
C ALA A 502 -118.83 -74.55 2.77
N SER A 503 -118.24 -75.30 3.72
CA SER A 503 -118.86 -76.52 4.25
C SER A 503 -120.04 -76.25 5.19
N ALA A 504 -120.04 -75.14 5.92
CA ALA A 504 -121.21 -74.69 6.67
C ALA A 504 -122.37 -74.27 5.74
N GLU A 505 -122.09 -73.63 4.60
CA GLU A 505 -123.10 -73.34 3.58
C GLU A 505 -123.65 -74.60 2.90
N GLU A 506 -122.81 -75.60 2.62
CA GLU A 506 -123.24 -76.90 2.10
C GLU A 506 -124.14 -77.63 3.12
N ALA A 507 -123.74 -77.62 4.40
CA ALA A 507 -124.59 -78.11 5.48
C ALA A 507 -125.91 -77.34 5.57
N HIS A 508 -125.89 -76.00 5.46
CA HIS A 508 -127.10 -75.16 5.50
C HIS A 508 -128.06 -75.50 4.35
N LYS A 509 -127.55 -75.68 3.13
CA LYS A 509 -128.35 -76.14 1.97
C LYS A 509 -128.99 -77.52 2.24
N SER A 510 -128.25 -78.45 2.84
CA SER A 510 -128.80 -79.76 3.23
C SER A 510 -129.88 -79.65 4.32
N VAL A 511 -129.78 -78.68 5.23
CA VAL A 511 -130.79 -78.40 6.26
C VAL A 511 -132.03 -77.73 5.65
N GLU A 512 -131.88 -76.79 4.72
CA GLU A 512 -132.99 -76.20 3.96
C GLU A 512 -133.74 -77.25 3.14
N GLU A 513 -133.03 -78.18 2.49
CA GLU A 513 -133.61 -79.32 1.81
C GLU A 513 -134.36 -80.28 2.75
N LEU A 514 -133.86 -80.52 3.96
CA LEU A 514 -134.56 -81.32 4.96
C LEU A 514 -135.76 -80.58 5.53
N GLN A 515 -135.68 -79.25 5.68
CA GLN A 515 -136.77 -78.41 6.17
C GLN A 515 -137.90 -78.26 5.14
N SER A 516 -137.59 -78.19 3.84
CA SER A 516 -138.61 -78.22 2.79
C SER A 516 -139.31 -79.58 2.72
N LYS A 517 -138.56 -80.70 2.77
CA LYS A 517 -139.13 -82.06 2.85
C LYS A 517 -139.95 -82.28 4.12
N ALA A 518 -139.52 -81.74 5.26
CA ALA A 518 -140.30 -81.76 6.50
C ALA A 518 -141.62 -80.99 6.35
N LYS A 519 -141.59 -79.81 5.73
CA LYS A 519 -142.78 -79.00 5.47
C LYS A 519 -143.72 -79.67 4.47
N GLU A 520 -143.21 -80.33 3.42
CA GLU A 520 -144.02 -81.14 2.50
C GLU A 520 -144.73 -82.29 3.23
N LEU A 521 -144.07 -82.92 4.21
CA LEU A 521 -144.67 -83.95 5.06
C LEU A 521 -145.70 -83.38 6.04
N GLU A 522 -145.46 -82.21 6.66
CA GLU A 522 -146.46 -81.50 7.47
C GLU A 522 -147.71 -81.16 6.65
N ASP A 523 -147.52 -80.63 5.43
CA ASP A 523 -148.57 -80.36 4.46
C ASP A 523 -149.36 -81.63 4.09
N VAL A 524 -148.70 -82.80 3.95
CA VAL A 524 -149.37 -84.09 3.72
C VAL A 524 -150.13 -84.56 4.97
N ILE A 525 -149.58 -84.38 6.17
CA ILE A 525 -150.24 -84.71 7.43
C ILE A 525 -151.49 -83.85 7.62
N GLU A 526 -151.43 -82.54 7.35
CA GLU A 526 -152.60 -81.67 7.49
C GLU A 526 -153.66 -81.96 6.41
N ARG A 527 -153.27 -82.30 5.17
CA ARG A 527 -154.22 -82.83 4.16
C ARG A 527 -154.90 -84.12 4.62
N GLN A 528 -154.16 -85.07 5.19
CA GLN A 528 -154.73 -86.30 5.76
C GLN A 528 -155.67 -85.99 6.94
N ARG A 529 -155.30 -85.03 7.79
CA ARG A 529 -156.12 -84.55 8.92
C ARG A 529 -157.42 -83.90 8.45
N ILE A 530 -157.38 -83.11 7.37
CA ILE A 530 -158.57 -82.55 6.72
C ILE A 530 -159.45 -83.68 6.17
N MET A 531 -158.90 -84.64 5.40
CA MET A 531 -159.67 -85.81 4.94
C MET A 531 -160.30 -86.62 6.09
N ILE A 532 -159.62 -86.75 7.23
CA ILE A 532 -160.16 -87.42 8.42
C ILE A 532 -161.30 -86.61 9.07
N LEU A 533 -161.22 -85.28 9.05
CA LEU A 533 -162.28 -84.39 9.51
C LEU A 533 -163.49 -84.39 8.56
N GLU A 534 -163.26 -84.36 7.25
CA GLU A 534 -164.29 -84.47 6.22
C GLU A 534 -165.00 -85.82 6.30
N GLY A 535 -164.27 -86.93 6.30
CA GLY A 535 -164.81 -88.28 6.50
C GLY A 535 -165.38 -88.54 7.90
N ALA A 536 -165.19 -87.62 8.86
CA ALA A 536 -165.93 -87.59 10.13
C ALA A 536 -167.18 -86.72 10.06
N GLU A 537 -167.19 -85.67 9.22
CA GLU A 537 -168.37 -84.84 8.96
C GLU A 537 -169.37 -85.54 8.03
N GLU A 538 -168.92 -86.29 7.02
CA GLU A 538 -169.77 -87.20 6.23
C GLU A 538 -170.49 -88.22 7.13
N LYS A 539 -169.80 -88.76 8.14
CA LYS A 539 -170.41 -89.64 9.15
C LYS A 539 -171.41 -88.88 10.02
N ARG A 540 -171.14 -87.63 10.39
CA ARG A 540 -172.10 -86.78 11.11
C ARG A 540 -173.32 -86.43 10.25
N GLU A 541 -173.15 -86.14 8.97
CA GLU A 541 -174.26 -85.87 8.05
C GLU A 541 -175.08 -87.13 7.76
N ALA A 542 -174.45 -88.29 7.58
CA ALA A 542 -175.16 -89.57 7.50
C ALA A 542 -176.03 -89.84 8.75
N ILE A 543 -175.53 -89.49 9.94
CA ILE A 543 -176.33 -89.51 11.18
C ILE A 543 -177.46 -88.47 11.15
N ARG A 544 -177.21 -87.23 10.70
CA ARG A 544 -178.25 -86.19 10.55
C ARG A 544 -179.37 -86.62 9.60
N GLN A 545 -179.05 -87.18 8.44
CA GLN A 545 -180.01 -87.72 7.47
C GLN A 545 -180.84 -88.87 8.08
N LEU A 546 -180.19 -89.76 8.85
CA LEU A 546 -180.88 -90.85 9.55
C LEU A 546 -181.90 -90.28 10.57
N CYS A 547 -181.49 -89.28 11.37
CA CYS A 547 -182.39 -88.58 12.30
C CYS A 547 -183.56 -87.90 11.58
N PHE A 548 -183.31 -87.21 10.46
CA PHE A 548 -184.36 -86.54 9.68
C PHE A 548 -185.40 -87.55 9.13
N SER A 549 -184.96 -88.74 8.74
CA SER A 549 -185.87 -89.83 8.34
C SER A 549 -186.71 -90.35 9.51
N LEU A 550 -186.14 -90.43 10.72
CA LEU A 550 -186.84 -90.84 11.94
C LEU A 550 -187.91 -89.82 12.36
N ASP A 551 -187.59 -88.53 12.34
CA ASP A 551 -188.57 -87.45 12.61
C ASP A 551 -189.72 -87.49 11.59
N HIS A 552 -189.44 -87.69 10.30
CA HIS A 552 -190.46 -87.81 9.26
C HIS A 552 -191.44 -88.99 9.52
N TYR A 553 -190.95 -90.16 9.92
CA TYR A 553 -191.81 -91.28 10.29
C TYR A 553 -192.64 -91.01 11.56
N ARG A 554 -192.08 -90.29 12.55
CA ARG A 554 -192.81 -89.91 13.76
C ARG A 554 -193.97 -88.96 13.44
N ASP A 555 -193.72 -87.94 12.62
CA ASP A 555 -194.72 -86.91 12.30
C ASP A 555 -195.85 -87.48 11.40
N GLY A 556 -195.52 -88.40 10.48
CA GLY A 556 -196.52 -89.17 9.73
C GLY A 556 -197.43 -90.03 10.64
N TYR A 557 -196.87 -90.62 11.70
CA TYR A 557 -197.64 -91.38 12.70
C TYR A 557 -198.58 -90.47 13.52
N HIS A 558 -198.15 -89.25 13.85
CA HIS A 558 -199.02 -88.25 14.48
C HIS A 558 -200.19 -87.83 13.57
N TRP A 559 -199.96 -87.67 12.27
CA TRP A 559 -201.00 -87.25 11.33
C TRP A 559 -202.11 -88.30 11.16
N LEU A 560 -201.76 -89.59 11.02
CA LEU A 560 -202.75 -90.68 11.01
C LEU A 560 -203.60 -90.73 12.29
N ARG A 561 -202.99 -90.41 13.43
CA ARG A 561 -203.65 -90.47 14.76
C ARG A 561 -204.72 -89.40 14.95
N GLN A 562 -204.74 -88.34 14.13
CA GLN A 562 -205.66 -87.21 14.28
C GLN A 562 -206.88 -87.27 13.35
N ALA A 563 -206.86 -88.11 12.31
CA ALA A 563 -207.87 -88.11 11.25
C ALA A 563 -209.18 -88.89 11.55
N PHE A 564 -209.24 -89.72 12.61
CA PHE A 564 -210.23 -90.80 12.72
C PHE A 564 -211.25 -90.73 13.89
N MET A 565 -211.27 -89.67 14.70
CA MET A 565 -212.15 -89.57 15.88
C MET A 565 -213.16 -88.42 15.74
N GLY A 566 -214.35 -88.68 15.17
CA GLY A 566 -215.24 -87.62 14.67
C GLY A 566 -216.75 -87.68 14.93
N GLN A 567 -217.41 -88.84 15.15
CA GLN A 567 -218.86 -88.83 15.46
C GLN A 567 -219.43 -90.08 16.18
N LYS A 568 -220.24 -89.81 17.23
CA LYS A 568 -221.25 -90.65 17.92
C LYS A 568 -220.85 -91.95 18.69
N ARG A 569 -220.59 -91.71 20.00
CA ARG A 569 -221.19 -92.34 21.21
C ARG A 569 -220.71 -93.73 21.75
N VAL A 570 -220.22 -93.68 23.01
CA VAL A 570 -220.65 -94.49 24.21
C VAL A 570 -220.13 -95.96 24.32
N PRO A 571 -219.68 -96.47 25.50
CA PRO A 571 -219.08 -95.81 26.69
C PRO A 571 -218.02 -96.64 27.54
N VAL A 572 -217.41 -95.99 28.56
CA VAL A 572 -217.14 -96.51 29.94
C VAL A 572 -216.06 -97.61 30.25
N LEU A 573 -215.51 -97.56 31.49
CA LEU A 573 -214.48 -98.42 32.18
C LEU A 573 -213.06 -98.41 31.55
N THR A 574 -211.98 -97.91 32.18
CA THR A 574 -211.25 -98.24 33.44
C THR A 574 -210.47 -99.57 33.47
N THR A 575 -209.15 -99.47 33.31
CA THR A 575 -208.16 -99.75 34.37
C THR A 575 -207.03 -98.74 34.24
#